data_AF-A0A5J5JWM7-F1
#
_entry.id   AF-A0A5J5JWM7-F1
#
_cell.length_a   1.000
_cell.length_b   1.000
_cell.length_c   1.000
_cell.angle_alpha   90.00
_cell.angle_beta   90.00
_cell.angle_gamma   90.00
#
_symmetry.space_group_name_H-M   'P 1'
#
loop_
_entity.id
_entity.type
_entity.pdbx_description
1 polymer ?
#
loop_
_entity_poly.entity_id
_entity_poly.type
_entity_poly.pdbx_seq_one_letter_code
_entity_poly.pdbx_strand_id
1 'polypeptide(L)'
;MGPRLAPVLPVAFKFSAVVKAEPAARGITPGVVARLHLEDGRTVFFKGAPYNDRPAALLYKREIWLGSIMPASAPAPRMLWATTG
;
A
#
# COMPACT_ATOMS: atom_id res chain seq x y z
N MET A 1 12.55 3.55 -30.02
CA MET A 1 11.80 4.47 -29.15
C MET A 1 11.10 3.61 -28.10
N GLY A 2 11.76 3.39 -26.96
CA GLY A 2 11.24 2.50 -25.91
C GLY A 2 10.04 3.13 -25.18
N PRO A 3 9.13 2.32 -24.59
CA PRO A 3 8.01 2.85 -23.84
C PRO A 3 8.54 3.73 -22.71
N ARG A 4 8.11 5.00 -22.71
CA ARG A 4 8.37 5.93 -21.64
C ARG A 4 7.62 5.40 -20.42
N LEU A 5 8.33 4.78 -19.48
CA LEU A 5 7.75 4.44 -18.18
C LEU A 5 7.11 5.72 -17.65
N ALA A 6 5.78 5.72 -17.47
CA ALA A 6 5.10 6.83 -16.84
C ALA A 6 5.81 7.12 -15.52
N PRO A 7 6.02 8.38 -15.14
CA PRO A 7 6.61 8.70 -13.85
C PRO A 7 5.73 8.04 -12.80
N VAL A 8 6.27 6.99 -12.16
CA VAL A 8 5.70 6.44 -10.95
C VAL A 8 5.80 7.59 -9.97
N LEU A 9 4.71 8.32 -9.77
CA LEU A 9 4.67 9.47 -8.88
C LEU A 9 5.31 8.99 -7.57
N PRO A 10 6.38 9.66 -7.08
CA PRO A 10 6.97 9.28 -5.82
C PRO A 10 5.86 9.39 -4.80
N VAL A 11 5.45 8.26 -4.23
CA VAL A 11 4.53 8.25 -3.13
C VAL A 11 5.32 8.82 -1.96
N ALA A 12 5.39 10.15 -1.89
CA ALA A 12 5.72 10.85 -0.67
C ALA A 12 4.60 10.47 0.29
N PHE A 13 4.83 9.42 1.07
CA PHE A 13 3.90 9.05 2.10
C PHE A 13 3.72 10.26 3.00
N LYS A 14 2.50 10.45 3.50
CA LYS A 14 2.13 11.45 4.51
C LYS A 14 2.90 11.31 5.84
N PHE A 15 3.97 10.50 5.86
CA PHE A 15 4.69 9.99 7.01
C PHE A 15 6.18 10.36 6.96
N SER A 16 6.89 10.08 5.86
CA SER A 16 8.31 10.35 5.61
C SER A 16 8.70 9.75 4.24
N ALA A 17 9.86 10.09 3.67
CA ALA A 17 10.34 9.54 2.41
C ALA A 17 10.62 8.02 2.53
N VAL A 18 10.29 7.26 1.48
CA VAL A 18 10.63 5.83 1.41
C VAL A 18 12.08 5.70 0.98
N VAL A 19 12.93 5.13 1.83
CA VAL A 19 14.35 4.90 1.54
C VAL A 19 14.63 3.49 1.02
N LYS A 20 13.74 2.53 1.28
CA LYS A 20 13.83 1.16 0.75
C LYS A 20 12.45 0.50 0.68
N ALA A 21 12.22 -0.29 -0.37
CA ALA A 21 11.07 -1.18 -0.47
C ALA A 21 11.57 -2.63 -0.56
N GLU A 22 11.09 -3.49 0.33
CA GLU A 22 11.37 -4.92 0.32
C GLU A 22 10.11 -5.68 -0.06
N PRO A 23 10.08 -6.36 -1.22
CA PRO A 23 8.95 -7.19 -1.61
C PRO A 23 8.68 -8.27 -0.55
N ALA A 24 7.44 -8.33 -0.07
CA ALA A 24 7.01 -9.41 0.81
C ALA A 24 6.46 -10.52 -0.08
N ALA A 25 7.25 -11.58 -0.30
CA ALA A 25 6.88 -12.72 -1.15
C ALA A 25 5.72 -13.58 -0.59
N ARG A 26 5.06 -13.14 0.49
CA ARG A 26 4.01 -13.90 1.19
C ARG A 26 2.74 -13.05 1.29
N GLY A 27 1.68 -13.53 0.64
CA GLY A 27 0.34 -12.94 0.67
C GLY A 27 -0.47 -13.44 -0.52
N ILE A 28 -1.76 -13.70 -0.30
CA ILE A 28 -2.74 -14.07 -1.35
C ILE A 28 -3.41 -12.84 -1.98
N THR A 29 -2.99 -11.63 -1.59
CA THR A 29 -3.56 -10.37 -2.09
C THR A 29 -3.00 -10.04 -3.47
N PRO A 30 -3.84 -9.79 -4.49
CA PRO A 30 -3.39 -9.33 -5.80
C PRO A 30 -2.61 -8.02 -5.73
N GLY A 31 -1.57 -7.91 -6.55
CA GLY A 31 -0.74 -6.71 -6.69
C GLY A 31 0.60 -6.80 -5.97
N VAL A 32 1.11 -5.64 -5.56
CA VAL A 32 2.37 -5.48 -4.83
C VAL A 32 2.08 -5.52 -3.35
N VAL A 33 2.89 -6.30 -2.64
CA VAL A 33 2.99 -6.28 -1.19
C VAL A 33 4.44 -6.05 -0.82
N ALA A 34 4.69 -5.03 0.00
CA ALA A 34 6.05 -4.65 0.36
C ALA A 34 6.13 -4.13 1.80
N ARG A 35 7.28 -4.35 2.41
CA ARG A 35 7.70 -3.63 3.60
C ARG A 35 8.48 -2.39 3.17
N LEU A 36 8.02 -1.22 3.59
CA LEU A 36 8.66 0.05 3.28
C LEU A 36 9.43 0.54 4.50
N HIS A 37 10.69 0.88 4.29
CA HIS A 37 11.55 1.52 5.27
C HIS A 37 11.53 3.02 5.00
N LEU A 38 11.20 3.80 6.02
CA LEU A 38 11.08 5.25 5.94
C LEU A 38 12.35 5.91 6.47
N GLU A 39 12.64 7.13 5.99
CA GLU A 39 13.82 7.91 6.39
C GLU A 39 13.86 8.19 7.90
N ASP A 40 12.70 8.33 8.55
CA ASP A 40 12.57 8.53 10.00
C ASP A 40 12.77 7.25 10.84
N GLY A 41 13.23 6.16 10.21
CA GLY A 41 13.49 4.88 10.85
C GLY A 41 12.26 4.00 11.07
N ARG A 42 11.04 4.48 10.77
CA ARG A 42 9.84 3.65 10.83
C ARG A 42 9.77 2.66 9.67
N THR A 43 9.03 1.59 9.89
CA THR A 43 8.72 0.58 8.87
C THR A 43 7.22 0.43 8.76
N VAL A 44 6.69 0.44 7.54
CA VAL A 44 5.26 0.26 7.26
C VAL A 44 5.01 -0.85 6.26
N PHE A 45 3.85 -1.49 6.36
CA PHE A 45 3.40 -2.47 5.38
C PHE A 45 2.59 -1.77 4.29
N PHE A 46 2.92 -2.04 3.04
CA PHE A 46 2.25 -1.47 1.87
C PHE A 46 1.62 -2.58 1.04
N LYS A 47 0.41 -2.30 0.58
CA LYS A 47 -0.29 -3.09 -0.41
C LYS A 47 -0.79 -2.14 -1.50
N GLY A 48 -0.65 -2.51 -2.76
CA GLY A 48 -1.14 -1.73 -3.88
C GLY A 48 -1.37 -2.57 -5.13
N ALA A 49 -2.30 -2.17 -5.97
CA ALA A 49 -2.57 -2.82 -7.25
C ALA A 49 -2.82 -1.76 -8.35
N PRO A 50 -2.61 -2.12 -9.63
CA PRO A 50 -3.00 -1.26 -10.73
C PRO A 50 -4.49 -0.91 -10.66
N TYR A 51 -4.83 0.37 -10.91
CA TYR A 51 -6.22 0.83 -10.85
C TYR A 51 -7.16 0.12 -11.84
N ASN A 52 -6.62 -0.29 -12.99
CA ASN A 52 -7.37 -1.01 -14.03
C ASN A 52 -7.63 -2.49 -13.69
N ASP A 53 -7.03 -3.04 -12.63
CA ASP A 53 -7.37 -4.36 -12.09
C ASP A 53 -8.62 -4.24 -11.22
N ARG A 54 -9.80 -4.37 -11.85
CA ARG A 54 -11.09 -4.23 -11.17
C ARG A 54 -11.30 -5.23 -10.02
N PRO A 55 -11.00 -6.54 -10.16
CA PRO A 55 -11.06 -7.47 -9.04
C PRO A 55 -10.21 -7.04 -7.84
N ALA A 56 -8.95 -6.64 -8.08
CA ALA A 56 -8.09 -6.14 -7.01
C ALA A 56 -8.70 -4.88 -6.38
N ALA A 57 -9.07 -3.88 -7.18
CA ALA A 57 -9.62 -2.61 -6.70
C ALA A 57 -10.83 -2.80 -5.76
N LEU A 58 -11.71 -3.78 -6.04
CA LEU A 58 -12.83 -4.12 -5.14
C LEU A 58 -12.37 -4.69 -3.79
N LEU A 59 -11.35 -5.54 -3.78
CA LEU A 59 -10.76 -6.07 -2.54
C LEU A 59 -10.13 -4.95 -1.70
N TYR A 60 -9.35 -4.06 -2.33
CA TYR A 60 -8.75 -2.92 -1.64
C TYR A 60 -9.80 -1.97 -1.07
N LYS A 61 -10.89 -1.68 -1.80
CA LYS A 61 -12.01 -0.86 -1.26
C LYS A 61 -12.64 -1.47 0.00
N ARG A 62 -12.80 -2.80 0.04
CA ARG A 62 -13.31 -3.51 1.23
C ARG A 62 -12.31 -3.45 2.38
N GLU A 63 -11.02 -3.62 2.11
CA GLU A 63 -9.97 -3.52 3.13
C GLU A 63 -9.91 -2.10 3.73
N ILE A 64 -10.06 -1.06 2.88
CA ILE A 64 -10.16 0.35 3.28
C ILE A 64 -11.37 0.57 4.20
N TRP A 65 -12.54 0.09 3.80
CA TRP A 65 -13.74 0.21 4.61
C TRP A 65 -13.58 -0.49 5.97
N LEU A 66 -13.12 -1.75 5.98
CA LEU A 66 -12.92 -2.53 7.20
C LEU A 66 -11.99 -1.83 8.18
N GLY A 67 -10.80 -1.39 7.74
CA GLY A 67 -9.88 -0.74 8.67
C GLY A 67 -10.29 0.68 9.07
N SER A 68 -11.22 1.34 8.36
CA SER A 68 -11.81 2.61 8.81
C SER A 68 -12.82 2.46 9.95
N ILE A 69 -13.47 1.30 10.06
CA ILE A 69 -14.49 1.03 11.09
C ILE A 69 -13.97 0.14 12.22
N MET A 70 -12.78 -0.42 12.07
CA MET A 70 -12.25 -1.39 13.04
C MET A 70 -11.90 -0.71 14.37
N PRO A 71 -12.37 -1.25 15.51
CA PRO A 71 -12.01 -0.72 16.83
C PRO A 71 -10.50 -0.74 17.06
N ALA A 72 -9.98 0.26 17.75
CA ALA A 72 -8.56 0.35 18.11
C ALA A 72 -8.06 -0.88 18.90
N SER A 73 -8.96 -1.52 19.66
CA SER A 73 -8.68 -2.72 20.46
C SER A 73 -8.60 -4.02 19.65
N ALA A 74 -9.02 -4.03 18.38
CA ALA A 74 -8.97 -5.25 17.58
C ALA A 74 -7.51 -5.71 17.37
N PRO A 75 -7.19 -7.02 17.49
CA PRO A 75 -5.84 -7.54 17.32
C PRO A 75 -5.46 -7.64 15.83
N ALA A 76 -5.39 -6.49 15.15
CA ALA A 76 -5.09 -6.39 13.73
C ALA A 76 -4.25 -5.14 13.41
N PRO A 77 -3.48 -5.14 12.31
CA PRO A 77 -2.72 -3.97 11.88
C PRO A 77 -3.62 -2.74 11.72
N ARG A 78 -3.11 -1.58 12.13
CA ARG A 78 -3.80 -0.31 11.92
C ARG A 78 -3.60 0.15 10.48
N MET A 79 -4.68 0.56 9.83
CA MET A 79 -4.57 1.26 8.55
C MET A 79 -4.16 2.70 8.81
N LEU A 80 -2.92 3.01 8.45
CA LEU A 80 -2.34 4.34 8.65
C LEU A 80 -2.85 5.33 7.60
N TRP A 81 -3.05 4.86 6.38
CA TRP A 81 -3.50 5.65 5.23
C TRP A 81 -3.97 4.72 4.11
N ALA A 82 -4.87 5.23 3.28
CA ALA A 82 -5.20 4.62 2.00
C ALA A 82 -5.65 5.69 1.00
N THR A 83 -5.54 5.37 -0.29
CA THR A 83 -6.12 6.14 -1.38
C THR A 83 -6.59 5.18 -2.46
N THR A 84 -7.57 5.62 -3.24
CA THR A 84 -7.95 5.01 -4.51
C THR A 84 -7.90 6.11 -5.57
N GLY A 85 -7.42 5.77 -6.76
CA GLY A 85 -7.51 6.65 -7.93
C GLY A 85 -8.94 6.88 -8.39
#